data_AF-A0A7S0KXJ4-F1
#
_entry.id   AF-A0A7S0KXJ4-F1
#
_cell.length_a   1.000
_cell.length_b   1.000
_cell.length_c   1.000
_cell.angle_alpha   90.00
_cell.angle_beta   90.00
_cell.angle_gamma   90.00
#
_symmetry.space_group_name_H-M   'P 1'
#
loop_
_entity.id
_entity.type
_entity.pdbx_description
1 polymer ?
#
loop_
_entity_poly.entity_id
_entity_poly.type
_entity_poly.pdbx_seq_one_letter_code
_entity_poly.pdbx_strand_id
1 'polypeptide(L)'
;RGGGVEGDDSLPGGWETLAGMEREIKVLKEVALLPLVYPEAFERLGVNPGRGVLLHGPPGTGKTAAVRALLGAAARGPRPVSFFNRKGADCLGKYMGEAERSLRLLF
;
A
#
# COMPACT_ATOMS: atom_id res chain seq x y z
N ARG A 1 -29.62 -16.02 2.10
CA ARG A 1 -28.15 -16.05 1.91
C ARG A 1 -27.78 -14.77 1.16
N GLY A 2 -27.62 -13.66 1.88
CA GLY A 2 -27.35 -12.35 1.29
C GLY A 2 -25.87 -12.22 0.97
N GLY A 3 -25.53 -12.20 -0.31
CA GLY A 3 -24.22 -11.77 -0.79
C GLY A 3 -24.27 -10.26 -1.01
N GLY A 4 -23.83 -9.49 -0.02
CA GLY A 4 -23.53 -8.07 -0.19
C GLY A 4 -22.20 -7.95 -0.91
N VAL A 5 -22.25 -7.82 -2.24
CA VAL A 5 -21.12 -7.38 -3.06
C VAL A 5 -21.34 -5.88 -3.27
N GLU A 6 -20.95 -5.08 -2.28
CA GLU A 6 -20.95 -3.62 -2.40
C GLU A 6 -19.50 -3.14 -2.39
N GLY A 7 -19.09 -2.61 -3.55
CA GLY A 7 -17.76 -2.07 -3.78
C GLY A 7 -17.31 -2.33 -5.20
N ASP A 8 -17.89 -1.62 -6.17
CA ASP A 8 -17.28 -1.44 -7.49
C ASP A 8 -15.98 -0.63 -7.30
N ASP A 9 -14.93 -1.32 -6.86
CA ASP A 9 -13.55 -0.81 -6.70
C ASP A 9 -12.86 -0.95 -8.08
N SER A 10 -13.43 -0.27 -9.08
CA SER A 10 -12.84 -0.16 -10.41
C SER A 10 -11.40 0.29 -10.25
N LEU A 11 -10.47 -0.62 -10.59
CA LEU A 11 -9.02 -0.51 -10.40
C LEU A 11 -8.57 0.94 -10.24
N PRO A 12 -8.05 1.34 -9.06
CA PRO A 12 -7.77 2.74 -8.80
C PRO A 12 -6.92 3.30 -9.96
N GLY A 13 -7.35 4.45 -10.48
CA GLY A 13 -6.65 5.11 -11.57
C GLY A 13 -5.15 5.21 -11.28
N GLY A 14 -4.33 5.20 -12.33
CA GLY A 14 -2.89 5.36 -12.17
C GLY A 14 -2.55 6.69 -11.48
N TRP A 15 -1.30 6.82 -11.03
CA TRP A 15 -0.76 8.05 -10.44
C TRP A 15 -0.89 9.29 -11.34
N GLU A 16 -1.20 9.12 -12.63
CA GLU A 16 -1.59 10.18 -13.57
C GLU A 16 -2.79 11.01 -13.07
N THR A 17 -3.61 10.44 -12.19
CA THR A 17 -4.79 11.09 -11.60
C THR A 17 -4.45 12.05 -10.46
N LEU A 18 -3.19 12.12 -10.03
CA LEU A 18 -2.75 12.92 -8.89
C LEU A 18 -1.87 14.09 -9.34
N ALA A 19 -2.47 15.28 -9.41
CA ALA A 19 -1.74 16.50 -9.74
C ALA A 19 -1.00 17.06 -8.50
N GLY A 20 0.23 17.54 -8.68
CA GLY A 20 0.99 18.28 -7.65
C GLY A 20 1.65 17.44 -6.56
N MET A 21 1.66 16.10 -6.68
CA MET A 21 2.27 15.17 -5.72
C MET A 21 3.39 14.31 -6.34
N GLU A 22 4.00 14.79 -7.41
CA GLU A 22 4.94 14.00 -8.22
C GLU A 22 6.18 13.56 -7.43
N ARG A 23 6.67 14.42 -6.53
CA ARG A 23 7.87 14.13 -5.72
C ARG A 23 7.57 13.04 -4.70
N GLU A 24 6.44 13.14 -4.03
CA GLU A 24 5.97 12.21 -3.00
C GLU A 24 5.69 10.83 -3.62
N ILE A 25 5.04 10.82 -4.78
CA ILE A 25 4.78 9.59 -5.55
C ILE A 25 6.10 8.96 -5.99
N LYS A 26 7.08 9.76 -6.45
CA LYS A 26 8.40 9.26 -6.84
C LYS A 26 9.09 8.55 -5.67
N VAL A 27 9.17 9.19 -4.51
CA VAL A 27 9.78 8.59 -3.30
C VAL A 27 9.02 7.32 -2.90
N LEU A 28 7.69 7.34 -2.93
CA LEU A 28 6.87 6.17 -2.63
C LEU A 28 7.14 5.01 -3.59
N LYS A 29 7.29 5.28 -4.90
CA LYS A 29 7.66 4.28 -5.91
C LYS A 29 9.05 3.68 -5.63
N GLU A 30 10.01 4.53 -5.29
CA GLU A 30 11.38 4.09 -5.03
C GLU A 30 11.48 3.17 -3.81
N VAL A 31 10.73 3.46 -2.76
CA VAL A 31 10.76 2.67 -1.52
C VAL A 31 9.87 1.44 -1.61
N ALA A 32 8.66 1.55 -2.19
CA ALA A 32 7.67 0.46 -2.16
C ALA A 32 7.65 -0.41 -3.42
N LEU A 33 7.85 0.16 -4.62
CA LEU A 33 7.71 -0.58 -5.88
C LEU A 33 9.04 -1.09 -6.44
N LEU A 34 10.08 -0.26 -6.47
CA LEU A 34 11.37 -0.66 -7.07
C LEU A 34 11.93 -1.96 -6.47
N PRO A 35 11.89 -2.20 -5.15
CA PRO A 35 12.38 -3.45 -4.59
C PRO A 35 11.57 -4.68 -5.04
N LEU A 36 10.25 -4.51 -5.26
CA LEU A 36 9.37 -5.58 -5.73
C LEU A 36 9.57 -5.87 -7.23
N VAL A 37 9.83 -4.84 -8.03
CA VAL A 37 10.00 -4.95 -9.48
C VAL A 37 11.44 -5.31 -9.88
N TYR A 38 12.45 -4.96 -9.08
CA TYR A 38 13.87 -5.21 -9.41
C TYR A 38 14.69 -5.71 -8.21
N PRO A 39 14.35 -6.85 -7.57
CA PRO A 39 15.08 -7.36 -6.42
C PRO A 39 16.55 -7.65 -6.73
N GLU A 40 16.83 -8.22 -7.91
CA GLU A 40 18.16 -8.49 -8.46
C GLU A 40 19.08 -7.26 -8.44
N ALA A 41 18.53 -6.07 -8.71
CA ALA A 41 19.32 -4.84 -8.72
C ALA A 41 19.76 -4.47 -7.29
N PHE A 42 18.87 -4.61 -6.31
CA PHE A 42 19.17 -4.34 -4.91
C PHE A 42 20.17 -5.35 -4.33
N GLU A 43 20.07 -6.63 -4.72
CA GLU A 43 21.04 -7.65 -4.34
C GLU A 43 22.44 -7.36 -4.88
N ARG A 44 22.56 -6.98 -6.16
CA ARG A 44 23.85 -6.66 -6.79
C ARG A 44 24.49 -5.40 -6.22
N LEU A 45 23.68 -4.43 -5.82
CA LEU A 45 24.15 -3.20 -5.17
C LEU A 45 24.46 -3.41 -3.67
N GLY A 46 24.06 -4.54 -3.08
CA GLY A 46 24.27 -4.83 -1.65
C GLY A 46 23.50 -3.90 -0.72
N VAL A 47 22.46 -3.22 -1.21
CA VAL A 47 21.66 -2.26 -0.42
C VAL A 47 20.38 -2.91 0.05
N ASN A 48 20.12 -2.81 1.35
CA ASN A 48 18.86 -3.30 1.90
C ASN A 48 17.73 -2.32 1.55
N PRO A 49 16.65 -2.77 0.88
CA PRO A 49 15.53 -1.89 0.54
C PRO A 49 14.84 -1.35 1.81
N GLY A 50 14.33 -0.12 1.72
CA GLY A 50 13.56 0.49 2.81
C GLY A 50 12.28 -0.29 3.10
N ARG A 51 12.00 -0.56 4.39
CA ARG A 51 10.90 -1.46 4.81
C ARG A 51 9.57 -0.77 5.14
N GLY A 52 9.46 0.55 4.99
CA GLY A 52 8.22 1.25 5.29
C GLY A 52 8.23 2.72 4.89
N VAL A 53 7.03 3.25 4.61
CA VAL A 53 6.80 4.65 4.28
C VAL A 53 5.70 5.20 5.18
N LEU A 54 5.92 6.37 5.77
CA LEU A 54 4.92 7.10 6.55
C LEU A 54 4.45 8.32 5.76
N LEU A 55 3.16 8.35 5.38
CA LEU A 55 2.53 9.50 4.76
C LEU A 55 1.85 10.37 5.82
N HIS A 56 2.40 11.55 6.11
CA HIS A 56 1.86 12.47 7.11
C HIS A 56 1.55 13.86 6.55
N GLY A 57 0.73 14.64 7.26
CA GLY A 57 0.38 16.03 6.94
C GLY A 57 -1.13 16.32 6.97
N PRO A 58 -1.56 17.54 6.57
CA PRO A 58 -2.94 17.99 6.72
C PRO A 58 -3.96 17.10 5.98
N PRO A 59 -5.21 17.00 6.48
CA PRO A 59 -6.27 16.30 5.76
C PRO A 59 -6.54 16.95 4.40
N GLY A 60 -6.94 16.16 3.40
CA GLY A 60 -7.23 16.67 2.04
C GLY A 60 -6.02 16.76 1.10
N THR A 61 -4.81 16.46 1.56
CA THR A 61 -3.57 16.48 0.75
C THR A 61 -3.33 15.20 -0.08
N GLY A 62 -4.37 14.42 -0.38
CA GLY A 62 -4.26 13.29 -1.32
C GLY A 62 -3.47 12.05 -0.87
N LYS A 63 -3.02 11.94 0.38
CA LYS A 63 -2.20 10.79 0.88
C LYS A 63 -2.81 9.43 0.59
N THR A 64 -4.09 9.24 0.94
CA THR A 64 -4.81 7.97 0.69
C THR A 64 -4.99 7.72 -0.80
N ALA A 65 -5.20 8.77 -1.59
CA ALA A 65 -5.32 8.67 -3.04
C ALA A 65 -3.98 8.28 -3.69
N ALA A 66 -2.85 8.79 -3.19
CA ALA A 66 -1.50 8.39 -3.59
C ALA A 66 -1.23 6.89 -3.37
N VAL A 67 -1.62 6.35 -2.22
CA VAL A 67 -1.51 4.90 -1.96
C VAL A 67 -2.38 4.12 -2.93
N ARG A 68 -3.64 4.52 -3.13
CA ARG A 68 -4.54 3.83 -4.08
C ARG A 68 -4.01 3.84 -5.50
N ALA A 69 -3.50 4.98 -5.97
CA ALA A 69 -2.94 5.08 -7.30
C ALA A 69 -1.67 4.23 -7.49
N LEU A 70 -0.84 4.13 -6.44
CA LEU A 70 0.30 3.20 -6.41
C LEU A 70 -0.17 1.76 -6.58
N LEU A 71 -1.20 1.34 -5.83
CA LEU A 71 -1.76 -0.01 -5.90
C LEU A 71 -2.34 -0.32 -7.27
N GLY A 72 -3.10 0.60 -7.84
CA GLY A 72 -3.72 0.42 -9.16
C GLY A 72 -2.69 0.22 -10.26
N ALA A 73 -1.57 0.93 -10.19
CA ALA A 73 -0.51 0.77 -11.17
C ALA A 73 0.48 -0.37 -10.83
N ALA A 74 0.61 -0.77 -9.55
CA ALA A 74 1.26 -2.02 -9.16
C ALA A 74 0.51 -3.25 -9.72
N ALA A 75 -0.82 -3.23 -9.64
CA ALA A 75 -1.69 -4.28 -10.17
C ALA A 75 -1.61 -4.44 -11.70
N ARG A 76 -1.27 -3.35 -12.42
CA ARG A 76 -1.01 -3.36 -13.87
C ARG A 76 0.45 -3.68 -14.22
N GLY A 77 1.31 -3.80 -13.21
CA GLY A 77 2.74 -4.07 -13.39
C GLY A 77 3.01 -5.49 -13.87
N PRO A 78 4.26 -5.78 -14.28
CA PRO A 78 4.66 -7.09 -14.79
C PRO A 78 4.72 -8.18 -13.71
N ARG A 79 4.65 -7.82 -12.43
CA ARG A 79 4.66 -8.77 -11.31
C ARG A 79 3.38 -8.64 -10.50
N PRO A 80 2.75 -9.77 -10.14
CA PRO A 80 1.59 -9.75 -9.26
C PRO A 80 2.02 -9.30 -7.86
N VAL A 81 1.37 -8.27 -7.34
CA VAL A 81 1.58 -7.75 -5.99
C VAL A 81 0.26 -7.83 -5.23
N SER A 82 0.29 -8.50 -4.08
CA SER A 82 -0.86 -8.54 -3.17
C SER A 82 -0.78 -7.36 -2.21
N PHE A 83 -1.91 -6.67 -2.02
CA PHE A 83 -2.02 -5.58 -1.06
C PHE A 83 -3.05 -5.91 0.02
N PHE A 84 -2.72 -5.55 1.26
CA PHE A 84 -3.59 -5.75 2.40
C PHE A 84 -3.83 -4.38 3.06
N ASN A 85 -5.06 -3.88 2.98
CA ASN A 85 -5.46 -2.65 3.65
C ASN A 85 -6.07 -2.97 5.02
N ARG A 86 -5.61 -2.29 6.07
CA ARG A 86 -6.13 -2.42 7.44
C ARG A 86 -6.26 -1.05 8.08
N LYS A 87 -7.40 -0.80 8.74
CA LYS A 87 -7.54 0.37 9.62
C LYS A 87 -7.01 -0.01 10.99
N GLY A 88 -6.37 0.93 11.69
CA GLY A 88 -5.87 0.67 13.05
C GLY A 88 -6.96 0.23 14.03
N ALA A 89 -8.20 0.67 13.81
CA ALA A 89 -9.37 0.24 14.58
C ALA A 89 -9.72 -1.25 14.38
N ASP A 90 -9.37 -1.85 13.23
CA ASP A 90 -9.64 -3.27 12.94
C ASP A 90 -8.76 -4.21 13.77
N CYS A 91 -7.67 -3.70 14.34
CA CYS A 91 -6.77 -4.45 15.21
C CYS A 91 -7.24 -4.46 16.68
N LEU A 92 -8.30 -3.73 17.03
CA LEU A 92 -8.82 -3.64 18.40
C LEU A 92 -9.99 -4.61 18.59
N GLY A 93 -9.74 -5.71 19.31
CA GLY A 93 -10.78 -6.64 19.76
C GLY A 93 -11.39 -6.24 21.11
N LYS A 94 -12.62 -6.65 21.38
CA LYS A 94 -13.29 -6.42 22.67
C LYS A 94 -12.64 -7.25 23.79
N TYR A 95 -11.99 -8.36 23.43
CA TYR A 95 -11.39 -9.30 24.37
C TYR A 95 -9.87 -9.16 24.41
N MET A 96 -9.29 -9.20 25.62
CA MET A 96 -7.83 -9.19 25.78
C MET A 96 -7.20 -10.37 25.03
N GLY A 97 -6.12 -10.09 24.28
CA GLY A 97 -5.39 -11.08 23.48
C GLY A 97 -5.93 -11.33 22.07
N GLU A 98 -7.13 -10.85 21.73
CA GLU A 98 -7.71 -10.99 20.39
C GLU A 98 -6.97 -10.13 19.36
N ALA A 99 -6.60 -8.90 19.77
CA ALA A 99 -5.77 -7.98 19.00
C ALA A 99 -4.40 -8.59 18.64
N GLU A 100 -3.67 -9.13 19.62
CA GLU A 100 -2.36 -9.76 19.39
C GLU A 100 -2.45 -11.01 18.52
N ARG A 101 -3.52 -11.82 18.68
CA ARG A 101 -3.74 -13.01 17.86
C ARG A 101 -3.96 -12.65 16.39
N SER A 102 -4.76 -11.61 16.12
CA SER A 102 -4.96 -11.11 14.76
C SER A 102 -3.67 -10.56 14.15
N LEU A 103 -2.85 -9.84 14.93
CA LEU A 103 -1.55 -9.36 14.46
C LEU A 103 -0.58 -10.50 14.14
N ARG A 104 -0.54 -11.56 14.96
CA ARG A 104 0.29 -12.76 14.69
C ARG A 104 -0.15 -13.59 13.49
N LEU A 105 -1.41 -13.48 13.07
CA LEU A 105 -1.88 -14.15 11.85
C LEU A 105 -1.59 -13.34 10.59
N LEU A 106 -1.27 -12.04 10.75
CA LEU A 106 -1.03 -11.11 9.65
C LEU A 106 0.45 -11.02 9.23
N PHE A 107 1.38 -11.30 10.13
CA PHE A 107 2.84 -11.19 9.95
C PHE A 107 3.53 -12.47 10.38
#